data_AF-A0A5C4SJ97-F1
#
_entry.id   AF-A0A5C4SJ97-F1
#
_cell.length_a   1.000
_cell.length_b   1.000
_cell.length_c   1.000
_cell.angle_alpha   90.00
_cell.angle_beta   90.00
_cell.angle_gamma   90.00
#
_symmetry.space_group_name_H-M   'P 1'
#
loop_
_entity.id
_entity.type
_entity.pdbx_description
1 polymer ?
#
loop_
_entity_poly.entity_id
_entity_poly.type
_entity_poly.pdbx_seq_one_letter_code
_entity_poly.pdbx_strand_id
1 'polypeptide(L)'
;MNKWIYGFVFLMLFFSCKHGEGEYHGVVEKIEAESKNYHGVTVSSEQYHDGIDMIKISEGGHEFLIPERKGQIKMYACTECHNKPLSKMQTEGEQKAHWDIKLVHANENTMSCVTCHNPDNMDQLKSLTHKEIDFNKSYNVCNQCHTKQFEDWKGGAHGKKIGGWAPPRASMTCVNCHNPHKPHFESKWPARFNTQTVKERE
;
A
#
# COMPACT_ATOMS: atom_id res chain seq x y z
N MET A 1 -18.85 71.12 3.97
CA MET A 1 -17.70 70.20 4.16
C MET A 1 -18.06 68.88 4.85
N ASN A 2 -19.05 68.83 5.76
CA ASN A 2 -19.36 67.60 6.52
C ASN A 2 -20.08 66.49 5.74
N LYS A 3 -20.89 66.77 4.71
CA LYS A 3 -21.64 65.72 3.99
C LYS A 3 -20.77 64.75 3.19
N TRP A 4 -19.60 65.20 2.71
CA TRP A 4 -18.66 64.35 1.98
C TRP A 4 -17.85 63.43 2.90
N ILE A 5 -17.56 63.89 4.13
CA ILE A 5 -16.85 63.09 5.14
C ILE A 5 -17.73 61.91 5.58
N TYR A 6 -19.02 62.13 5.82
CA TYR A 6 -19.95 61.03 6.15
C TYR A 6 -20.16 60.06 4.99
N GLY A 7 -20.16 60.53 3.74
CA GLY A 7 -20.22 59.66 2.56
C GLY A 7 -18.97 58.78 2.41
N PHE A 8 -17.78 59.32 2.70
CA PHE A 8 -16.52 58.58 2.62
C PHE A 8 -16.37 57.55 3.76
N VAL A 9 -16.83 57.89 4.97
CA VAL A 9 -16.87 56.96 6.11
C VAL A 9 -17.88 55.84 5.87
N PHE A 10 -19.04 56.13 5.26
CA PHE A 10 -20.01 55.10 4.88
C PHE A 10 -19.47 54.17 3.78
N LEU A 11 -18.69 54.69 2.82
CA LEU A 11 -18.04 53.88 1.79
C LEU A 11 -16.92 52.98 2.35
N MET A 12 -16.14 53.47 3.33
CA MET A 12 -15.13 52.65 4.01
C MET A 12 -15.74 51.51 4.84
N LEU A 13 -16.95 51.69 5.39
CA LEU A 13 -17.65 50.62 6.12
C LEU A 13 -18.07 49.45 5.22
N PHE A 14 -18.29 49.66 3.91
CA PHE A 14 -18.56 48.57 2.97
C PHE A 14 -17.31 47.87 2.46
N PHE A 15 -16.13 48.50 2.54
CA PHE A 15 -14.86 47.90 2.14
C PHE A 15 -14.12 47.22 3.29
N SER A 16 -14.52 47.43 4.55
CA SER A 16 -13.76 46.99 5.72
C SER A 16 -14.03 45.55 6.20
N CYS A 17 -14.95 44.79 5.59
CA CYS A 17 -15.18 43.38 5.92
C CYS A 17 -15.36 42.52 4.66
N LYS A 18 -14.28 42.32 3.90
CA LYS A 18 -14.14 41.17 2.99
C LYS A 18 -12.84 40.42 3.28
N HIS A 19 -12.58 40.18 4.56
CA HIS A 19 -11.67 39.09 4.93
C HIS A 19 -12.48 37.81 4.78
N GLY A 20 -12.02 36.86 3.94
CA GLY A 20 -12.64 35.55 3.70
C GLY A 20 -12.58 34.62 4.93
N GLU A 21 -12.72 35.17 6.12
CA GLU A 21 -12.83 34.42 7.35
C GLU A 21 -14.29 33.99 7.52
N GLY A 22 -14.65 32.89 6.87
CA GLY A 22 -15.98 32.29 6.95
C GLY A 22 -16.45 31.49 5.74
N GLU A 23 -15.66 31.32 4.67
CA GLU A 23 -16.10 30.60 3.46
C GLU A 23 -16.31 29.10 3.65
N TYR A 24 -15.77 28.52 4.72
CA TYR A 24 -15.84 27.09 4.97
C TYR A 24 -16.31 26.81 6.40
N HIS A 25 -17.32 25.95 6.53
CA HIS A 25 -17.87 25.51 7.81
C HIS A 25 -17.11 24.30 8.39
N GLY A 26 -16.13 23.76 7.67
CA GLY A 26 -15.27 22.68 8.15
C GLY A 26 -13.98 22.49 7.35
N VAL A 27 -13.02 21.78 7.95
CA VAL A 27 -11.73 21.47 7.31
C VAL A 27 -11.91 20.62 6.06
N VAL A 28 -12.87 19.68 6.07
CA VAL A 28 -13.17 18.81 4.91
C VAL A 28 -13.71 19.64 3.74
N GLU A 29 -14.69 20.51 4.01
CA GLU A 29 -15.26 21.40 3.00
C GLU A 29 -14.21 22.33 2.39
N LYS A 30 -13.33 22.88 3.23
CA LYS A 30 -12.19 23.68 2.77
C LYS A 30 -11.28 22.87 1.86
N ILE A 31 -10.89 21.66 2.27
CA ILE A 31 -10.04 20.79 1.45
C ILE A 31 -10.72 20.50 0.11
N GLU A 32 -12.00 20.13 0.10
CA GLU A 32 -12.75 19.84 -1.13
C GLU A 32 -12.86 21.05 -2.06
N ALA A 33 -13.15 22.24 -1.53
CA ALA A 33 -13.26 23.44 -2.33
C ALA A 33 -11.91 23.86 -2.94
N GLU A 34 -10.85 23.88 -2.13
CA GLU A 34 -9.51 24.26 -2.58
C GLU A 34 -8.89 23.23 -3.53
N SER A 35 -9.24 21.94 -3.40
CA SER A 35 -8.74 20.89 -4.28
C SER A 35 -9.38 20.87 -5.67
N LYS A 36 -10.52 21.54 -5.89
CA LYS A 36 -11.12 21.67 -7.25
C LYS A 36 -10.22 22.40 -8.25
N ASN A 37 -9.38 23.32 -7.76
CA ASN A 37 -8.47 24.10 -8.60
C ASN A 37 -7.04 23.50 -8.67
N TYR A 38 -6.84 22.29 -8.16
CA TYR A 38 -5.55 21.63 -8.21
C TYR A 38 -5.30 21.03 -9.60
N HIS A 39 -4.34 21.60 -10.33
CA HIS A 39 -3.97 21.16 -11.69
C HIS A 39 -2.81 20.15 -11.72
N GLY A 40 -2.49 19.51 -10.58
CA GLY A 40 -1.37 18.59 -10.48
C GLY A 40 -0.03 19.27 -10.18
N VAL A 41 1.04 18.48 -10.28
CA VAL A 41 2.44 18.93 -10.14
C VAL A 41 3.17 18.73 -11.46
N THR A 42 4.13 19.60 -11.77
CA THR A 42 4.96 19.50 -12.97
C THR A 42 6.12 18.50 -12.83
N VAL A 43 6.39 18.07 -11.60
CA VAL A 43 7.43 17.07 -11.29
C VAL A 43 6.89 15.65 -11.50
N SER A 44 7.77 14.74 -11.91
CA SER A 44 7.46 13.32 -12.12
C SER A 44 8.37 12.43 -11.28
N SER A 45 7.83 11.32 -10.79
CA SER A 45 8.60 10.27 -10.10
C SER A 45 9.18 9.21 -11.05
N GLU A 46 8.91 9.27 -12.35
CA GLU A 46 9.30 8.22 -13.32
C GLU A 46 10.78 7.86 -13.27
N GLN A 47 11.66 8.85 -13.16
CA GLN A 47 13.12 8.66 -13.05
C GLN A 47 13.56 7.75 -11.90
N TYR A 48 12.73 7.57 -10.87
CA TYR A 48 13.05 6.73 -9.71
C TYR A 48 12.59 5.28 -9.89
N HIS A 49 11.90 4.97 -10.97
CA HIS A 49 11.39 3.63 -11.27
C HIS A 49 12.32 2.88 -12.25
N ASP A 50 13.36 3.53 -12.77
CA ASP A 50 14.30 2.97 -13.73
C ASP A 50 14.96 1.69 -13.21
N GLY A 51 14.94 0.64 -14.04
CA GLY A 51 15.51 -0.67 -13.71
C GLY A 51 14.65 -1.55 -12.80
N ILE A 52 13.42 -1.12 -12.49
CA ILE A 52 12.43 -1.94 -11.78
C ILE A 52 11.33 -2.32 -12.77
N ASP A 53 11.05 -3.61 -12.90
CA ASP A 53 9.90 -4.07 -13.65
C ASP A 53 8.63 -3.68 -12.89
N MET A 54 7.89 -2.70 -13.41
CA MET A 54 6.69 -2.15 -12.78
C MET A 54 5.43 -2.60 -13.53
N ILE A 55 4.40 -2.92 -12.77
CA ILE A 55 3.07 -3.22 -13.29
C ILE A 55 2.11 -2.13 -12.85
N LYS A 56 1.32 -1.61 -13.81
CA LYS A 56 0.20 -0.71 -13.51
C LYS A 56 -0.98 -1.52 -12.99
N ILE A 57 -1.53 -1.12 -11.85
CA ILE A 57 -2.76 -1.68 -11.28
C ILE A 57 -3.82 -0.60 -11.11
N SER A 58 -5.08 -1.05 -11.13
CA SER A 58 -6.26 -0.23 -10.86
C SER A 58 -7.07 -0.91 -9.77
N GLU A 59 -7.15 -0.30 -8.59
CA GLU A 59 -7.83 -0.84 -7.42
C GLU A 59 -8.70 0.24 -6.78
N GLY A 60 -10.02 0.01 -6.71
CA GLY A 60 -10.97 0.91 -6.04
C GLY A 60 -10.93 2.37 -6.51
N GLY A 61 -10.72 2.59 -7.82
CA GLY A 61 -10.60 3.94 -8.40
C GLY A 61 -9.20 4.56 -8.31
N HIS A 62 -8.23 3.88 -7.69
CA HIS A 62 -6.84 4.30 -7.64
C HIS A 62 -6.01 3.58 -8.70
N GLU A 63 -5.32 4.34 -9.54
CA GLU A 63 -4.31 3.81 -10.46
C GLU A 63 -2.89 4.14 -9.97
N PHE A 64 -2.04 3.13 -9.90
CA PHE A 64 -0.65 3.28 -9.46
C PHE A 64 0.20 2.08 -9.88
N LEU A 65 1.52 2.22 -9.74
CA LEU A 65 2.49 1.21 -10.10
C LEU A 65 2.88 0.36 -8.88
N ILE A 66 3.12 -0.93 -9.10
CA ILE A 66 3.70 -1.86 -8.14
C ILE A 66 4.86 -2.62 -8.81
N PRO A 67 5.86 -3.09 -8.06
CA PRO A 67 6.91 -3.93 -8.63
C PRO A 67 6.34 -5.29 -9.01
N GLU A 68 6.85 -5.84 -10.11
CA GLU A 68 6.63 -7.22 -10.52
C GLU A 68 7.17 -8.17 -9.45
N ARG A 69 6.40 -9.21 -9.15
CA ARG A 69 6.72 -10.20 -8.11
C ARG A 69 7.06 -11.58 -8.66
N LYS A 70 6.34 -12.04 -9.69
CA LYS A 70 6.40 -13.43 -10.18
C LYS A 70 7.77 -13.76 -10.76
N GLY A 71 8.35 -12.88 -11.57
CA GLY A 71 9.73 -13.00 -12.07
C GLY A 71 10.81 -12.92 -10.98
N GLN A 72 10.47 -12.37 -9.81
CA GLN A 72 11.35 -12.31 -8.64
C GLN A 72 11.30 -13.58 -7.76
N ILE A 73 10.55 -14.61 -8.18
CA ILE A 73 10.50 -15.90 -7.49
C ILE A 73 11.59 -16.80 -8.06
N LYS A 74 12.55 -17.23 -7.22
CA LYS A 74 13.76 -17.94 -7.66
C LYS A 74 13.51 -19.21 -8.48
N MET A 75 12.44 -19.94 -8.19
CA MET A 75 12.12 -21.26 -8.80
C MET A 75 10.73 -21.27 -9.43
N TYR A 76 10.40 -20.22 -10.18
CA TYR A 76 9.18 -20.19 -11.00
C TYR A 76 9.51 -20.69 -12.42
N ALA A 77 8.68 -21.50 -13.09
CA ALA A 77 7.34 -21.95 -12.70
C ALA A 77 7.35 -23.12 -11.69
N CYS A 78 6.44 -23.07 -10.71
CA CYS A 78 6.29 -24.09 -9.68
C CYS A 78 5.84 -25.44 -10.27
N THR A 79 5.05 -25.39 -11.34
CA THR A 79 4.50 -26.56 -12.05
C THR A 79 5.57 -27.42 -12.73
N GLU A 80 6.80 -26.92 -12.91
CA GLU A 80 7.93 -27.71 -13.40
C GLU A 80 8.22 -28.89 -12.46
N CYS A 81 8.09 -28.68 -11.15
CA CYS A 81 8.17 -29.74 -10.14
C CYS A 81 6.78 -30.24 -9.73
N HIS A 82 5.78 -29.37 -9.60
CA HIS A 82 4.42 -29.70 -9.20
C HIS A 82 3.55 -30.17 -10.38
N ASN A 83 3.94 -31.29 -10.98
CA ASN A 83 3.29 -31.88 -12.16
C ASN A 83 2.15 -32.86 -11.83
N LYS A 84 1.87 -33.09 -10.54
CA LYS A 84 0.82 -33.97 -10.03
C LYS A 84 0.14 -33.31 -8.83
N PRO A 85 -1.10 -33.71 -8.48
CA PRO A 85 -1.76 -33.24 -7.26
C PRO A 85 -0.88 -33.46 -6.02
N LEU A 86 -0.84 -32.50 -5.12
CA LEU A 86 -0.02 -32.56 -3.89
C LEU A 86 -0.22 -33.85 -3.09
N SER A 87 -1.45 -34.35 -3.01
CA SER A 87 -1.77 -35.60 -2.30
C SER A 87 -1.05 -36.82 -2.85
N LYS A 88 -0.61 -36.78 -4.11
CA LYS A 88 0.15 -37.85 -4.79
C LYS A 88 1.66 -37.63 -4.78
N MET A 89 2.13 -36.52 -4.23
CA MET A 89 3.56 -36.16 -4.12
C MET A 89 4.08 -36.23 -2.68
N GLN A 90 3.20 -36.49 -1.70
CA GLN A 90 3.58 -36.62 -0.30
C GLN A 90 4.11 -38.03 -0.05
N THR A 91 5.43 -38.17 0.08
CA THR A 91 6.08 -39.40 0.52
C THR A 91 6.43 -39.30 2.01
N GLU A 92 6.10 -40.32 2.80
CA GLU A 92 6.53 -40.38 4.21
C GLU A 92 8.04 -40.63 4.31
N GLY A 93 8.71 -39.96 5.25
CA GLY A 93 10.15 -40.17 5.52
C GLY A 93 11.13 -39.38 4.64
N GLU A 94 10.66 -38.70 3.59
CA GLU A 94 11.50 -37.87 2.73
C GLU A 94 11.44 -36.38 3.10
N GLN A 95 12.58 -35.70 2.99
CA GLN A 95 12.67 -34.25 3.21
C GLN A 95 11.97 -33.51 2.07
N LYS A 96 10.89 -32.81 2.39
CA LYS A 96 10.10 -32.01 1.43
C LYS A 96 10.94 -30.86 0.85
N ALA A 97 10.74 -30.47 -0.40
CA ALA A 97 11.50 -29.37 -1.02
C ALA A 97 11.36 -28.02 -0.25
N HIS A 98 10.21 -27.77 0.37
CA HIS A 98 9.91 -26.56 1.15
C HIS A 98 10.04 -26.78 2.67
N TRP A 99 10.90 -27.71 3.10
CA TRP A 99 11.04 -28.11 4.51
C TRP A 99 11.45 -26.97 5.46
N ASP A 100 12.10 -25.93 4.94
CA ASP A 100 12.60 -24.77 5.67
C ASP A 100 11.56 -23.65 5.83
N ILE A 101 10.36 -23.82 5.24
CA ILE A 101 9.27 -22.84 5.32
C ILE A 101 8.30 -23.23 6.43
N LYS A 102 8.19 -22.37 7.44
CA LYS A 102 7.18 -22.48 8.51
C LYS A 102 6.12 -21.39 8.36
N LEU A 103 4.85 -21.80 8.33
CA LEU A 103 3.72 -20.87 8.41
C LEU A 103 3.54 -20.42 9.88
N VAL A 104 3.76 -19.13 10.12
CA VAL A 104 3.55 -18.46 11.41
C VAL A 104 2.55 -17.32 11.18
N HIS A 105 1.35 -17.70 10.76
CA HIS A 105 0.26 -16.78 10.45
C HIS A 105 -1.08 -17.46 10.70
N ALA A 106 -1.84 -16.95 11.67
CA ALA A 106 -3.01 -17.61 12.28
C ALA A 106 -2.68 -18.99 12.89
N ASN A 107 -3.68 -19.63 13.50
CA ASN A 107 -3.55 -21.01 13.98
C ASN A 107 -3.81 -22.02 12.84
N GLU A 108 -3.37 -23.26 13.04
CA GLU A 108 -3.47 -24.36 12.07
C GLU A 108 -4.92 -24.75 11.71
N ASN A 109 -5.88 -24.46 12.60
CA ASN A 109 -7.30 -24.68 12.32
C ASN A 109 -7.91 -23.60 11.40
N THR A 110 -7.25 -22.45 11.28
CA THR A 110 -7.72 -21.31 10.49
C THR A 110 -7.03 -21.24 9.14
N MET A 111 -5.71 -21.50 9.10
CA MET A 111 -4.92 -21.35 7.88
C MET A 111 -3.93 -22.50 7.69
N SER A 112 -3.74 -22.87 6.44
CA SER A 112 -2.71 -23.77 5.96
C SER A 112 -2.08 -23.19 4.68
N CYS A 113 -1.08 -23.86 4.12
CA CYS A 113 -0.45 -23.43 2.87
C CYS A 113 -1.48 -23.26 1.74
N VAL A 114 -2.45 -24.17 1.68
CA VAL A 114 -3.51 -24.18 0.65
C VAL A 114 -4.67 -23.24 0.97
N THR A 115 -4.58 -22.44 2.03
CA THR A 115 -5.51 -21.30 2.21
C THR A 115 -5.18 -20.20 1.20
N CYS A 116 -3.90 -20.00 0.90
CA CYS A 116 -3.40 -18.96 0.00
C CYS A 116 -2.93 -19.52 -1.34
N HIS A 117 -2.30 -20.68 -1.35
CA HIS A 117 -1.81 -21.32 -2.57
C HIS A 117 -2.90 -22.18 -3.22
N ASN A 118 -2.96 -22.16 -4.55
CA ASN A 118 -3.86 -23.03 -5.29
C ASN A 118 -3.25 -24.45 -5.38
N PRO A 119 -3.87 -25.48 -4.75
CA PRO A 119 -3.34 -26.84 -4.80
C PRO A 119 -3.42 -27.49 -6.19
N ASP A 120 -4.31 -26.99 -7.05
CA ASP A 120 -4.54 -27.52 -8.39
C ASP A 120 -3.64 -26.85 -9.44
N ASN A 121 -3.10 -25.67 -9.10
CA ASN A 121 -2.20 -24.90 -9.96
C ASN A 121 -1.21 -24.08 -9.12
N MET A 122 -0.02 -24.64 -8.86
CA MET A 122 0.98 -24.01 -7.99
C MET A 122 1.60 -22.72 -8.54
N ASP A 123 1.37 -22.41 -9.82
CA ASP A 123 1.78 -21.14 -10.42
C ASP A 123 0.83 -19.99 -10.08
N GLN A 124 -0.25 -20.28 -9.34
CA GLN A 124 -1.27 -19.32 -8.92
C GLN A 124 -1.50 -19.40 -7.41
N LEU A 125 -1.87 -18.26 -6.84
CA LEU A 125 -2.51 -18.18 -5.54
C LEU A 125 -4.02 -18.38 -5.73
N LYS A 126 -4.77 -18.50 -4.63
CA LYS A 126 -6.22 -18.49 -4.68
C LYS A 126 -6.86 -17.64 -3.58
N SER A 127 -8.08 -17.21 -3.84
CA SER A 127 -8.98 -16.66 -2.83
C SER A 127 -9.60 -17.76 -1.96
N LEU A 128 -10.23 -17.36 -0.85
CA LEU A 128 -11.09 -18.20 -0.02
C LEU A 128 -12.30 -18.76 -0.79
N THR A 129 -12.67 -18.10 -1.89
CA THR A 129 -13.72 -18.54 -2.83
C THR A 129 -13.16 -19.30 -4.04
N HIS A 130 -11.91 -19.76 -3.97
CA HIS A 130 -11.24 -20.57 -4.99
C HIS A 130 -11.00 -19.88 -6.34
N LYS A 131 -11.01 -18.54 -6.38
CA LYS A 131 -10.61 -17.80 -7.59
C LYS A 131 -9.10 -17.71 -7.67
N GLU A 132 -8.53 -17.93 -8.85
CA GLU A 132 -7.09 -17.78 -9.08
C GLU A 132 -6.65 -16.32 -8.90
N ILE A 133 -5.48 -16.15 -8.28
CA ILE A 133 -4.85 -14.86 -8.05
C ILE A 133 -3.39 -14.97 -8.50
N ASP A 134 -3.01 -14.10 -9.43
CA ASP A 134 -1.62 -14.02 -9.90
C ASP A 134 -0.68 -13.58 -8.77
N PHE A 135 0.54 -14.14 -8.72
CA PHE A 135 1.57 -13.73 -7.74
C PHE A 135 1.88 -12.24 -7.77
N ASN A 136 1.77 -11.58 -8.94
CA ASN A 136 1.90 -10.13 -9.06
C ASN A 136 0.81 -9.36 -8.31
N LYS A 137 -0.32 -10.01 -8.03
CA LYS A 137 -1.45 -9.47 -7.27
C LYS A 137 -1.63 -10.15 -5.92
N SER A 138 -0.54 -10.65 -5.33
CA SER A 138 -0.60 -11.38 -4.04
C SER A 138 -1.24 -10.58 -2.90
N TYR A 139 -1.29 -9.25 -2.98
CA TYR A 139 -2.01 -8.39 -2.04
C TYR A 139 -3.52 -8.73 -1.95
N ASN A 140 -4.11 -9.30 -3.01
CA ASN A 140 -5.50 -9.77 -3.02
C ASN A 140 -5.72 -11.02 -2.17
N VAL A 141 -4.67 -11.73 -1.79
CA VAL A 141 -4.80 -12.79 -0.78
C VAL A 141 -4.92 -12.18 0.60
N CYS A 142 -4.10 -11.17 0.90
CA CYS A 142 -4.02 -10.52 2.20
C CYS A 142 -5.30 -9.72 2.53
N ASN A 143 -5.86 -9.01 1.54
CA ASN A 143 -7.01 -8.12 1.75
C ASN A 143 -8.32 -8.85 2.09
N GLN A 144 -8.38 -10.17 1.92
CA GLN A 144 -9.53 -10.99 2.30
C GLN A 144 -9.79 -10.95 3.81
N CYS A 145 -8.76 -10.69 4.61
CA CYS A 145 -8.86 -10.53 6.07
C CYS A 145 -8.30 -9.18 6.55
N HIS A 146 -7.24 -8.68 5.93
CA HIS A 146 -6.58 -7.41 6.30
C HIS A 146 -7.11 -6.23 5.49
N THR A 147 -8.43 -6.03 5.52
CA THR A 147 -9.12 -5.01 4.73
C THR A 147 -8.64 -3.61 5.07
N LYS A 148 -8.50 -3.28 6.36
CA LYS A 148 -8.04 -1.94 6.80
C LYS A 148 -6.66 -1.60 6.24
N GLN A 149 -5.68 -2.50 6.40
CA GLN A 149 -4.33 -2.29 5.90
C GLN A 149 -4.30 -2.19 4.37
N PHE A 150 -5.15 -2.97 3.68
CA PHE A 150 -5.30 -2.87 2.24
C PHE A 150 -5.88 -1.52 1.81
N GLU A 151 -6.92 -1.02 2.46
CA GLU A 151 -7.49 0.30 2.17
C GLU A 151 -6.46 1.42 2.41
N ASP A 152 -5.71 1.35 3.51
CA ASP A 152 -4.63 2.30 3.79
C ASP A 152 -3.52 2.23 2.72
N TRP A 153 -3.15 1.04 2.25
CA TRP A 153 -2.13 0.84 1.21
C TRP A 153 -2.60 1.33 -0.16
N LYS A 154 -3.85 1.00 -0.51
CA LYS A 154 -4.53 1.42 -1.73
C LYS A 154 -4.60 2.95 -1.80
N GLY A 155 -4.95 3.61 -0.70
CA GLY A 155 -4.92 5.08 -0.57
C GLY A 155 -3.52 5.69 -0.44
N GLY A 156 -2.48 4.88 -0.20
CA GLY A 156 -1.08 5.31 -0.09
C GLY A 156 -0.65 5.80 1.30
N ALA A 157 -1.48 5.62 2.32
CA ALA A 157 -1.16 5.83 3.73
C ALA A 157 -0.32 4.68 4.33
N HIS A 158 -0.37 3.51 3.70
CA HIS A 158 0.42 2.34 4.10
C HIS A 158 1.33 1.85 2.96
N GLY A 159 2.42 1.16 3.33
CA GLY A 159 3.43 0.68 2.41
C GLY A 159 4.51 1.73 2.10
N LYS A 160 5.60 1.27 1.49
CA LYS A 160 6.74 2.11 1.13
C LYS A 160 6.63 2.52 -0.33
N LYS A 161 6.66 3.83 -0.60
CA LYS A 161 6.75 4.35 -1.96
C LYS A 161 8.10 4.02 -2.59
N ILE A 162 8.09 3.74 -3.89
CA ILE A 162 9.27 3.51 -4.69
C ILE A 162 9.62 4.82 -5.37
N GLY A 163 10.41 5.64 -4.69
CA GLY A 163 10.85 6.93 -5.23
C GLY A 163 9.76 8.01 -5.26
N GLY A 164 10.14 9.22 -4.90
CA GLY A 164 9.32 10.42 -5.05
C GLY A 164 7.96 10.41 -4.32
N TRP A 165 7.28 11.56 -4.44
CA TRP A 165 5.88 11.74 -4.00
C TRP A 165 4.98 12.20 -5.15
N ALA A 166 5.57 12.52 -6.30
CA ALA A 166 4.88 12.96 -7.50
C ALA A 166 4.31 11.77 -8.29
N PRO A 167 3.32 12.00 -9.18
CA PRO A 167 2.86 10.98 -10.12
C PRO A 167 3.98 10.51 -11.08
N PRO A 168 3.88 9.28 -11.63
CA PRO A 168 2.97 8.22 -11.18
C PRO A 168 3.42 7.70 -9.82
N ARG A 169 2.45 7.41 -8.94
CA ARG A 169 2.77 6.78 -7.65
C ARG A 169 3.25 5.36 -7.93
N ALA A 170 4.39 5.00 -7.37
CA ALA A 170 4.85 3.62 -7.27
C ALA A 170 4.91 3.19 -5.80
N SER A 171 4.43 1.98 -5.49
CA SER A 171 4.37 1.47 -4.13
C SER A 171 4.81 0.02 -4.05
N MET A 172 5.60 -0.31 -3.04
CA MET A 172 5.88 -1.69 -2.67
C MET A 172 4.58 -2.39 -2.24
N THR A 173 4.42 -3.66 -2.62
CA THR A 173 3.28 -4.49 -2.20
C THR A 173 3.50 -5.04 -0.78
N CYS A 174 2.47 -5.67 -0.22
CA CYS A 174 2.52 -6.30 1.10
C CYS A 174 3.74 -7.21 1.26
N VAL A 175 4.03 -8.05 0.26
CA VAL A 175 5.07 -9.08 0.32
C VAL A 175 6.48 -8.55 0.02
N ASN A 176 6.62 -7.29 -0.41
CA ASN A 176 7.93 -6.64 -0.53
C ASN A 176 8.47 -6.20 0.84
N CYS A 177 7.59 -5.95 1.81
CA CYS A 177 7.98 -5.57 3.17
C CYS A 177 7.73 -6.69 4.18
N HIS A 178 6.65 -7.46 4.03
CA HIS A 178 6.28 -8.55 4.93
C HIS A 178 6.68 -9.91 4.36
N ASN A 179 7.20 -10.80 5.21
CA ASN A 179 7.32 -12.20 4.84
C ASN A 179 5.91 -12.82 4.77
N PRO A 180 5.43 -13.34 3.62
CA PRO A 180 4.07 -13.87 3.50
C PRO A 180 3.77 -15.05 4.44
N HIS A 181 4.79 -15.79 4.88
CA HIS A 181 4.64 -16.91 5.81
C HIS A 181 4.84 -16.51 7.28
N LYS A 182 5.35 -15.29 7.54
CA LYS A 182 5.45 -14.68 8.87
C LYS A 182 5.29 -13.16 8.74
N PRO A 183 4.08 -12.64 8.50
CA PRO A 183 3.92 -11.23 8.14
C PRO A 183 4.19 -10.26 9.29
N HIS A 184 4.02 -10.69 10.54
CA HIS A 184 4.21 -9.83 11.70
C HIS A 184 5.66 -9.36 11.83
N PHE A 185 5.86 -8.06 12.04
CA PHE A 185 7.16 -7.52 12.43
C PHE A 185 7.34 -7.67 13.94
N GLU A 186 8.44 -8.29 14.35
CA GLU A 186 8.81 -8.34 15.76
C GLU A 186 9.05 -6.93 16.30
N SER A 187 8.64 -6.71 17.55
CA SER A 187 8.98 -5.51 18.29
C SER A 187 10.49 -5.33 18.32
N LYS A 188 10.96 -4.18 17.86
CA LYS A 188 12.38 -3.82 17.88
C LYS A 188 12.55 -2.40 18.37
N TRP A 189 13.70 -2.13 18.98
CA TRP A 189 14.08 -0.77 19.32
C TRP A 189 14.21 0.08 18.04
N PRO A 190 13.86 1.38 18.10
CA PRO A 190 14.10 2.29 17.01
C PRO A 190 15.56 2.22 16.58
N ALA A 191 15.81 2.27 15.26
CA ALA A 191 17.16 2.23 14.72
C ALA A 191 18.03 3.42 15.20
N ARG A 192 17.40 4.49 15.68
CA ARG A 192 18.05 5.61 16.35
C ARG A 192 17.23 6.05 17.55
N PHE A 193 17.93 6.41 18.63
CA PHE A 193 17.31 7.09 19.75
C PHE A 193 16.82 8.48 19.33
N ASN A 194 15.84 9.01 20.05
CA ASN A 194 15.43 10.40 19.88
C ASN A 194 16.56 11.35 20.30
N THR A 195 16.49 12.62 19.86
CA THR A 195 17.53 13.62 20.09
C THR A 195 17.87 13.80 21.57
N GLN A 196 16.89 13.67 22.46
CA GLN A 196 17.08 13.84 23.90
C GLN A 196 17.84 12.64 24.51
N THR A 197 17.43 11.42 24.19
CA THR A 197 18.07 10.19 24.66
C THR A 197 19.49 10.02 24.11
N VAL A 198 19.81 10.58 22.93
CA VAL A 198 21.20 10.64 22.45
C VAL A 198 22.04 11.52 23.39
N LYS A 199 21.57 12.74 23.70
CA LYS A 199 22.28 13.68 24.59
C LYS A 199 22.47 13.16 26.01
N GLU A 200 21.50 12.42 26.54
CA GLU A 200 21.57 11.84 27.90
C GLU A 200 22.58 10.68 28.03
N ARG A 201 23.08 10.17 26.90
CA ARG A 201 24.02 9.05 26.85
C ARG A 201 25.45 9.47 26.45
N GLU A 202 25.65 10.74 26.13
CA GLU A 202 26.97 11.37 25.93
C GLU A 202 27.54 11.82 27.28
#